data_AF-A3WH40-F1
#
_entry.id   AF-A3WH40-F1
#
_cell.length_a   1.000
_cell.length_b   1.000
_cell.length_c   1.000
_cell.angle_alpha   90.00
_cell.angle_beta   90.00
_cell.angle_gamma   90.00
#
_symmetry.space_group_name_H-M   'P 1'
#
loop_
_entity.id
_entity.type
_entity.pdbx_description
1 polymer ?
#
loop_
_entity_poly.entity_id
_entity_poly.type
_entity_poly.pdbx_seq_one_letter_code
_entity_poly.pdbx_strand_id
1 'polypeptide(L)' 'MPVYAKAIWTIGFLVGTTTHTLDLINFGWLPYDFRPLPWNIYWTSLTFLDPLAALLIWLRE' A
#
# COMPACT_ATOMS: atom_id res chain seq x y z
N MET A 1 -13.40 -15.60 5.16
CA MET A 1 -13.13 -14.62 6.24
C MET A 1 -14.38 -13.78 6.48
N PRO A 2 -14.78 -13.49 7.74
CA PRO A 2 -15.96 -12.66 8.00
C PRO A 2 -15.86 -11.27 7.35
N VAL A 3 -17.00 -10.69 6.96
CA VAL A 3 -17.05 -9.40 6.26
C VAL A 3 -16.37 -8.28 7.04
N TYR A 4 -16.55 -8.23 8.35
CA TYR A 4 -15.91 -7.22 9.21
C TYR A 4 -14.38 -7.31 9.13
N ALA A 5 -13.82 -8.51 9.09
CA ALA A 5 -12.39 -8.70 8.95
C ALA A 5 -11.92 -8.27 7.54
N LYS A 6 -12.68 -8.56 6.48
CA LYS A 6 -12.38 -8.08 5.12
C LYS A 6 -12.31 -6.56 5.09
N ALA A 7 -13.29 -5.88 5.69
CA ALA A 7 -13.33 -4.44 5.79
C ALA A 7 -12.13 -3.85 6.57
N ILE A 8 -11.77 -4.43 7.73
CA ILE A 8 -10.62 -3.98 8.53
C ILE A 8 -9.34 -4.01 7.70
N TRP A 9 -9.07 -5.13 7.01
CA TRP A 9 -7.89 -5.26 6.17
C TRP A 9 -7.90 -4.29 4.99
N THR A 10 -9.02 -4.16 4.29
CA THR A 10 -9.17 -3.21 3.19
C THR A 10 -8.89 -1.78 3.63
N ILE A 11 -9.45 -1.35 4.77
CA ILE A 11 -9.19 0.00 5.30
C ILE A 11 -7.70 0.19 5.58
N GLY A 12 -7.04 -0.79 6.22
CA GLY A 12 -5.60 -0.74 6.48
C GLY A 12 -4.78 -0.55 5.20
N PHE A 13 -5.05 -1.34 4.16
CA PHE A 13 -4.37 -1.22 2.86
C PHE A 13 -4.63 0.13 2.19
N LEU A 14 -5.84 0.67 2.23
CA LEU A 14 -6.14 1.96 1.62
C LEU A 14 -5.49 3.14 2.35
N VAL A 15 -5.36 3.06 3.68
CA VAL A 15 -4.59 4.03 4.47
C VAL A 15 -3.10 3.96 4.12
N GLY A 16 -2.54 2.75 4.00
CA GLY A 16 -1.17 2.52 3.53
C GLY A 16 -0.95 3.13 2.14
N THR A 17 -1.78 2.74 1.17
CA THR A 17 -1.79 3.27 -0.21
C THR A 17 -1.76 4.80 -0.21
N THR A 18 -2.66 5.43 0.55
CA THR A 18 -2.75 6.89 0.63
C THR A 18 -1.45 7.50 1.15
N THR A 19 -0.85 6.90 2.18
CA THR A 19 0.43 7.35 2.76
C THR A 19 1.55 7.29 1.72
N HIS A 20 1.71 6.14 1.05
CA HIS A 20 2.73 5.95 0.04
C HIS A 20 2.51 6.85 -1.19
N THR A 21 1.27 7.06 -1.61
CA THR A 21 0.91 7.98 -2.70
C THR A 21 1.24 9.42 -2.35
N LEU A 22 0.94 9.86 -1.12
CA LEU A 22 1.31 11.20 -0.66
C LEU A 22 2.83 11.39 -0.64
N ASP A 23 3.60 10.37 -0.24
CA ASP A 23 5.06 10.43 -0.32
C ASP A 23 5.55 10.57 -1.76
N LEU A 24 4.99 9.81 -2.71
CA LEU A 24 5.36 9.94 -4.13
C LEU A 24 5.01 11.31 -4.70
N ILE A 25 3.88 11.89 -4.31
CA ILE A 25 3.46 13.23 -4.76
C ILE A 25 4.40 14.30 -4.20
N ASN A 26 4.79 14.21 -2.92
CA ASN A 26 5.57 15.24 -2.25
C ASN A 26 7.08 15.14 -2.51
N PHE A 27 7.60 13.92 -2.66
CA PHE A 27 9.05 13.65 -2.69
C PHE A 27 9.51 12.94 -3.98
N GLY A 28 8.58 12.56 -4.86
CA GLY A 28 8.89 11.97 -6.16
C GLY A 28 9.10 10.45 -6.13
N TRP A 29 9.61 9.93 -7.24
CA TRP A 29 9.90 8.50 -7.38
C TRP A 29 11.04 8.06 -6.48
N LEU A 30 10.86 6.93 -5.78
CA LEU A 30 11.77 6.43 -4.76
C LEU A 30 12.09 7.50 -3.68
N PRO A 31 11.08 7.90 -2.88
CA PRO A 31 11.15 9.11 -2.07
C PRO A 31 12.11 9.06 -0.86
N TYR A 32 12.64 7.89 -0.51
CA TYR A 32 13.52 7.68 0.64
C TYR A 32 14.98 7.40 0.22
N ASP A 33 15.66 8.41 -0.29
CA ASP A 33 17.07 8.34 -0.71
C ASP A 33 18.06 8.04 0.44
N PHE A 34 17.71 8.41 1.67
CA PHE A 34 18.45 8.12 2.89
C PHE A 34 18.31 6.67 3.40
N ARG A 35 17.46 5.85 2.75
CA ARG A 35 17.23 4.44 3.10
C ARG A 35 17.87 3.52 2.06
N PRO A 36 18.23 2.27 2.42
CA PRO A 36 18.69 1.29 1.45
C PRO A 36 17.67 1.12 0.32
N LEU A 37 18.16 1.05 -0.93
CA LEU A 37 17.32 0.94 -2.12
C LEU A 37 16.21 -0.14 -2.02
N PRO A 38 16.45 -1.35 -1.48
CA PRO A 38 15.38 -2.35 -1.34
C PRO A 38 14.20 -1.88 -0.49
N TRP A 39 14.45 -1.09 0.55
CA TRP A 39 13.39 -0.52 1.39
C TRP A 39 12.54 0.45 0.59
N ASN A 40 13.17 1.29 -0.23
CA ASN A 40 12.51 2.32 -1.01
C ASN A 40 11.67 1.73 -2.16
N ILE A 41 12.19 0.68 -2.81
CA ILE A 41 11.45 -0.12 -3.78
C ILE A 41 10.23 -0.77 -3.13
N TYR A 42 10.41 -1.42 -1.98
CA TYR A 42 9.31 -2.03 -1.23
C TYR A 42 8.23 -0.98 -0.90
N TRP A 43 8.61 0.13 -0.25
CA TRP A 43 7.71 1.22 0.11
C TRP A 43 6.95 1.78 -1.09
N THR A 44 7.66 2.05 -2.19
CA THR A 44 7.06 2.57 -3.42
C THR A 44 6.09 1.57 -4.03
N SER A 45 6.43 0.27 -4.05
CA SER A 45 5.58 -0.78 -4.61
C SER A 45 4.25 -0.96 -3.86
N LEU A 46 4.19 -0.59 -2.58
CA LEU A 46 2.95 -0.67 -1.80
C LEU A 46 1.84 0.24 -2.34
N THR A 47 2.18 1.31 -3.08
CA THR A 47 1.17 2.13 -3.80
C THR A 47 0.31 1.31 -4.79
N PHE A 48 0.86 0.21 -5.30
CA PHE A 48 0.16 -0.71 -6.20
C PHE A 48 -0.26 -2.01 -5.51
N LEU A 49 0.59 -2.56 -4.64
CA LEU A 49 0.33 -3.84 -3.98
C LEU A 49 -0.80 -3.76 -2.95
N ASP A 50 -0.95 -2.64 -2.24
CA ASP A 50 -2.01 -2.44 -1.27
C ASP A 50 -3.42 -2.45 -1.90
N PRO A 51 -3.73 -1.67 -2.96
CA PRO A 51 -5.05 -1.74 -3.60
C PRO A 51 -5.29 -3.08 -4.29
N LEU A 52 -4.24 -3.73 -4.81
CA LEU A 52 -4.34 -5.08 -5.34
C LEU A 52 -4.71 -6.09 -4.25
N ALA A 53 -4.06 -6.03 -3.08
CA ALA A 53 -4.38 -6.87 -1.93
C ALA A 53 -5.80 -6.62 -1.42
N ALA A 54 -6.20 -5.34 -1.32
CA ALA A 54 -7.55 -4.95 -0.97
C ALA A 54 -8.58 -5.57 -1.93
N LEU A 55 -8.35 -5.50 -3.24
CA LEU A 55 -9.21 -6.13 -4.25
C LEU A 55 -9.26 -7.65 -4.09
N LEU A 56 -8.10 -8.31 -3.93
CA LEU A 56 -8.00 -9.76 -3.81
C LEU A 56 -8.74 -10.31 -2.57
N ILE A 57 -8.81 -9.55 -1.47
CA ILE A 57 -9.59 -9.93 -0.27
C ILE A 57 -11.09 -10.10 -0.58
N TRP A 58 -11.61 -9.28 -1.50
CA TRP A 58 -13.02 -9.34 -1.90
C TRP A 58 -13.27 -10.32 -3.04
N LEU A 59 -12.28 -10.52 -3.92
CA LEU A 59 -12.36 -11.51 -5.01
C LEU A 59 -12.18 -12.95 -4.55
N ARG A 60 -11.48 -13.16 -3.43
CA ARG A 60 -11.33 -14.47 -2.82
C ARG A 60 -12.52 -14.69 -1.86
N GLU A 61 -13.47 -15.52 -2.30
CA GLU A 61 -14.59 -15.97 -1.46
C GLU A 61 -14.10 -16.74 -0.23
#